data_AF-A0A257RD07-F1
#
_entry.id   AF-A0A257RD07-F1
#
_cell.length_a   1.000
_cell.length_b   1.000
_cell.length_c   1.000
_cell.angle_alpha   90.00
_cell.angle_beta   90.00
_cell.angle_gamma   90.00
#
_symmetry.space_group_name_H-M   'P 1'
#
loop_
_entity.id
_entity.type
_entity.pdbx_description
1 polymer ?
#
loop_
_entity_poly.entity_id
_entity_poly.type
_entity_poly.pdbx_seq_one_letter_code
_entity_poly.pdbx_strand_id
1 'polypeptide(L)'
;MSDKAAILGAIRRGLRRGPLPADQMAMLDSRTAAHPRHIIPARGQLPPAGRVALFMKYIERDYGSSARLPDMAAIPAAIAAYLAGQNLPAALAYAPHPDFLALDWSTAPMLRIRAGEAIGSDMVALQRGFAGIAETGTLMLPSGPATPTTLNLLA
;
A
#
# COMPACT_ATOMS: atom_id res chain seq x y z
N MET A 1 -13.16 3.47 31.80
CA MET A 1 -13.14 2.23 31.00
C MET A 1 -13.10 2.63 29.53
N SER A 2 -12.24 2.02 28.71
CA SER A 2 -12.15 2.32 27.27
C SER A 2 -13.44 1.89 26.54
N ASP A 3 -13.85 2.63 25.50
CA ASP A 3 -14.97 2.26 24.60
C ASP A 3 -14.86 0.83 24.06
N LYS A 4 -13.64 0.39 23.77
CA LYS A 4 -13.35 -0.99 23.37
C LYS A 4 -13.78 -2.01 24.43
N ALA A 5 -13.53 -1.73 25.71
CA ALA A 5 -13.87 -2.63 26.80
C ALA A 5 -15.39 -2.75 26.98
N ALA A 6 -16.12 -1.63 26.80
CA ALA A 6 -17.58 -1.62 26.84
C ALA A 6 -18.19 -2.44 25.69
N ILE A 7 -17.72 -2.24 24.45
CA ILE A 7 -18.17 -2.98 23.27
C ILE A 7 -17.90 -4.49 23.44
N LEU A 8 -16.66 -4.86 23.76
CA LEU A 8 -16.30 -6.27 23.95
C LEU A 8 -17.03 -6.90 25.15
N GLY A 9 -17.39 -6.11 26.16
CA GLY A 9 -18.23 -6.54 27.27
C GLY A 9 -19.67 -6.84 26.83
N ALA A 10 -20.28 -5.97 26.03
CA ALA A 10 -21.63 -6.17 25.49
C ALA A 10 -21.71 -7.42 24.60
N ILE A 11 -20.72 -7.63 23.72
CA ILE A 11 -20.64 -8.82 22.86
C ILE A 11 -20.58 -10.10 23.71
N ARG A 12 -19.73 -10.14 24.74
CA ARG A 12 -19.62 -11.29 25.64
C ARG A 12 -20.94 -11.60 26.34
N ARG A 13 -21.64 -10.58 26.85
CA ARG A 13 -22.97 -10.74 27.45
C ARG A 13 -24.00 -11.28 26.44
N GLY A 14 -24.05 -10.72 25.23
CA GLY A 14 -24.97 -11.16 24.18
C GLY A 14 -24.74 -12.61 23.75
N LEU A 15 -23.48 -13.04 23.70
CA LEU A 15 -23.09 -14.42 23.44
C LEU A 15 -23.20 -15.35 24.66
N ARG A 16 -23.68 -14.85 25.81
CA ARG A 16 -23.75 -15.56 27.10
C ARG A 16 -22.40 -16.18 27.50
N ARG A 17 -21.30 -15.51 27.14
CA ARG A 17 -19.93 -15.92 27.47
C ARG A 17 -19.47 -15.21 28.74
N GLY A 18 -19.12 -16.00 29.75
CA GLY A 18 -18.47 -15.54 30.97
C GLY A 18 -16.98 -15.22 30.79
N PRO A 19 -16.25 -14.89 31.88
CA PRO A 19 -14.80 -14.85 31.84
C PRO A 19 -14.23 -16.17 31.32
N LEU A 20 -13.14 -16.11 30.56
CA LEU A 20 -12.45 -17.30 30.08
C LEU A 20 -11.91 -18.08 31.28
N PRO A 21 -12.09 -19.41 31.33
CA PRO A 21 -11.40 -20.27 32.28
C PRO A 21 -9.87 -20.05 32.22
N ALA A 22 -9.19 -20.15 33.37
CA ALA A 22 -7.77 -19.84 33.47
C ALA A 22 -6.87 -20.73 32.60
N ASP A 23 -7.25 -22.00 32.43
CA ASP A 23 -6.61 -22.96 31.54
C ASP A 23 -6.75 -22.56 30.06
N GLN A 24 -7.93 -22.08 29.66
CA GLN A 24 -8.17 -21.59 28.29
C GLN A 24 -7.41 -20.29 28.02
N MET A 25 -7.34 -19.38 29.01
CA MET A 25 -6.49 -18.19 28.91
C MET A 25 -5.03 -18.57 28.73
N ALA A 26 -4.50 -19.43 29.60
CA ALA A 26 -3.10 -19.88 29.52
C ALA A 26 -2.78 -20.56 28.18
N MET A 27 -3.70 -21.38 27.64
CA MET A 27 -3.56 -21.98 26.32
C MET A 27 -3.49 -20.94 25.20
N LEU A 28 -4.39 -19.94 25.21
CA LEU A 28 -4.41 -18.88 24.20
C LEU A 28 -3.17 -18.00 24.27
N ASP A 29 -2.74 -17.64 25.49
CA ASP A 29 -1.53 -16.85 25.71
C ASP A 29 -0.29 -17.60 25.24
N SER A 30 -0.16 -18.89 25.58
CA SER A 30 0.93 -19.74 25.10
C SER A 30 0.96 -19.86 23.58
N ARG A 31 -0.20 -20.05 22.93
CA ARG A 31 -0.30 -20.10 21.46
C ARG A 31 0.08 -18.79 20.79
N THR A 32 -0.30 -17.67 21.39
CA THR A 32 0.01 -16.33 20.87
C THR A 32 1.49 -16.04 21.01
N ALA A 33 2.09 -16.42 22.14
CA ALA A 33 3.52 -16.25 22.39
C ALA A 33 4.40 -17.17 21.52
N ALA A 34 3.97 -18.41 21.29
CA ALA A 34 4.73 -19.43 20.56
C ALA A 34 4.33 -19.57 19.08
N HIS A 35 3.74 -18.54 18.47
CA HIS A 35 3.17 -18.63 17.13
C HIS A 35 4.19 -19.18 16.11
N PRO A 36 4.00 -20.41 15.59
CA PRO A 36 4.98 -21.03 14.71
C PRO A 36 5.03 -20.27 13.39
N ARG A 37 6.23 -20.06 12.86
CA ARG A 37 6.38 -19.56 11.50
C ARG A 37 5.80 -20.59 10.54
N HIS A 38 4.79 -20.19 9.78
CA HIS A 38 4.29 -20.96 8.65
C HIS A 38 5.35 -21.03 7.53
N ILE A 39 5.06 -21.79 6.47
CA ILE A 39 5.94 -21.92 5.31
C ILE A 39 6.27 -20.53 4.77
N ILE A 40 7.56 -20.18 4.78
CA ILE A 40 8.07 -18.94 4.17
C ILE A 40 8.55 -19.31 2.76
N PRO A 41 7.92 -18.79 1.70
CA PRO A 41 8.28 -19.16 0.32
C PRO A 41 9.76 -18.93 0.02
N ALA A 42 10.48 -19.99 -0.34
CA ALA A 42 11.91 -19.92 -0.64
C ALA A 42 12.25 -18.89 -1.73
N ARG A 43 11.34 -18.68 -2.70
CA ARG A 43 11.48 -17.67 -3.76
C ARG A 43 11.58 -16.23 -3.24
N GLY A 44 11.00 -15.92 -2.08
CA GLY A 44 11.11 -14.60 -1.44
C GLY A 44 12.41 -14.40 -0.66
N GLN A 45 13.15 -15.48 -0.38
CA GLN A 45 14.35 -15.49 0.45
C GLN A 45 15.62 -15.14 -0.34
N LEU A 46 15.53 -14.17 -1.23
CA LEU A 46 16.65 -13.64 -2.01
C LEU A 46 17.37 -12.50 -1.27
N PRO A 47 18.59 -12.11 -1.66
CA PRO A 47 19.20 -10.84 -1.26
C PRO A 47 18.34 -9.65 -1.69
N PRO A 48 18.51 -8.44 -1.09
CA PRO A 48 17.67 -7.27 -1.37
C PRO A 48 17.51 -6.95 -2.85
N ALA A 49 18.61 -6.93 -3.62
CA ALA A 49 18.58 -6.67 -5.06
C ALA A 49 17.76 -7.73 -5.83
N GLY A 50 17.92 -9.00 -5.45
CA GLY A 50 17.18 -10.13 -6.03
C GLY A 50 15.68 -10.05 -5.74
N ARG A 51 15.28 -9.56 -4.56
CA ARG A 51 13.86 -9.33 -4.23
C ARG A 51 13.25 -8.24 -5.11
N VAL A 52 13.96 -7.13 -5.34
CA VAL A 52 13.45 -6.06 -6.22
C VAL A 52 13.34 -6.56 -7.67
N ALA A 53 14.33 -7.30 -8.15
CA ALA A 53 14.28 -7.89 -9.50
C ALA A 53 13.12 -8.89 -9.65
N LEU A 54 12.91 -9.75 -8.65
CA LEU A 54 11.78 -10.69 -8.64
C LEU A 54 10.44 -9.96 -8.63
N PHE A 55 10.30 -8.92 -7.80
CA PHE A 55 9.11 -8.09 -7.76
C PHE A 55 8.80 -7.47 -9.13
N MET A 56 9.79 -6.84 -9.77
CA MET A 56 9.63 -6.24 -11.10
C MET A 56 9.21 -7.27 -12.14
N LYS A 57 9.80 -8.47 -12.12
CA LYS A 57 9.42 -9.57 -13.00
C LYS A 57 7.93 -9.95 -12.85
N TYR A 58 7.41 -9.97 -11.62
CA TYR A 58 5.99 -10.25 -11.41
C TYR A 58 5.09 -9.11 -11.90
N ILE A 59 5.48 -7.85 -11.68
CA ILE A 59 4.75 -6.68 -12.19
C ILE A 59 4.65 -6.75 -13.72
N GLU A 60 5.76 -7.03 -14.40
CA GLU A 60 5.81 -7.18 -15.86
C GLU A 60 5.01 -8.38 -16.36
N ARG A 61 5.06 -9.51 -15.64
CA ARG A 61 4.25 -10.70 -15.94
C ARG A 61 2.75 -10.38 -15.90
N ASP A 62 2.34 -9.52 -14.97
CA ASP A 62 0.94 -9.14 -14.77
C ASP A 62 0.58 -7.86 -15.56
N TYR A 63 1.30 -7.61 -16.67
CA TYR A 63 1.09 -6.51 -17.63
C TYR A 63 1.28 -5.09 -17.06
N GLY A 64 1.93 -4.98 -15.89
CA GLY A 64 2.41 -3.70 -15.38
C GLY A 64 3.73 -3.29 -16.03
N SER A 65 4.02 -1.99 -16.01
CA SER A 65 5.34 -1.46 -16.35
C SER A 65 6.11 -1.06 -15.09
N SER A 66 7.44 -1.07 -15.15
CA SER A 66 8.28 -0.62 -14.05
C SER A 66 9.40 0.27 -14.56
N ALA A 67 9.79 1.26 -13.75
CA ALA A 67 10.92 2.13 -14.03
C ALA A 67 11.72 2.34 -12.75
N ARG A 68 13.05 2.31 -12.85
CA ARG A 68 13.97 2.69 -11.76
C ARG A 68 14.37 4.13 -11.95
N LEU A 69 14.15 4.94 -10.92
CA LEU A 69 14.56 6.33 -10.88
C LEU A 69 15.78 6.50 -9.97
N PRO A 70 16.69 7.43 -10.26
CA PRO A 70 17.88 7.67 -9.43
C PRO A 70 17.52 8.22 -8.05
N ASP A 71 16.46 9.04 -7.97
CA ASP A 71 16.00 9.71 -6.77
C ASP A 71 14.55 10.18 -6.92
N MET A 72 14.03 10.83 -5.87
CA MET A 72 12.70 11.42 -5.85
C MET A 72 12.56 12.61 -6.80
N ALA A 73 13.62 13.39 -7.03
CA ALA A 73 13.56 14.59 -7.89
C ALA A 73 13.30 14.24 -9.36
N ALA A 74 13.64 13.02 -9.79
CA ALA A 74 13.32 12.52 -11.12
C ALA A 74 11.83 12.17 -11.35
N ILE A 75 11.00 12.10 -10.30
CA ILE A 75 9.60 11.64 -10.39
C ILE A 75 8.75 12.51 -11.35
N PRO A 76 8.72 13.85 -11.25
CA PRO A 76 7.85 14.65 -12.12
C PRO A 76 8.16 14.46 -13.61
N ALA A 77 9.44 14.48 -13.97
CA ALA A 77 9.89 14.25 -15.35
C ALA A 77 9.55 12.83 -15.85
N ALA A 78 9.73 11.82 -15.00
CA ALA A 78 9.41 10.43 -15.35
C ALA A 78 7.90 10.22 -15.57
N ILE A 79 7.05 10.86 -14.75
CA ILE A 79 5.59 10.82 -14.94
C ILE A 79 5.21 11.48 -16.27
N ALA A 80 5.75 12.67 -16.56
CA ALA A 80 5.45 13.37 -17.82
C ALA A 80 5.83 12.51 -19.05
N ALA A 81 7.01 11.88 -19.03
CA ALA A 81 7.45 10.97 -20.08
C ALA A 81 6.55 9.72 -20.20
N TYR A 82 6.16 9.13 -19.07
CA TYR A 82 5.24 7.98 -19.05
C TYR A 82 3.89 8.34 -19.67
N LEU A 83 3.27 9.45 -19.25
CA LEU A 83 1.96 9.87 -19.77
C LEU A 83 1.99 10.15 -21.28
N ALA A 84 3.03 10.84 -21.75
CA ALA A 84 3.22 11.08 -23.18
C ALA A 84 3.38 9.75 -23.95
N GLY A 85 4.18 8.81 -23.45
CA GLY A 85 4.38 7.51 -24.08
C GLY A 85 3.13 6.62 -24.09
N GLN A 86 2.19 6.83 -23.15
CA GLN A 86 0.91 6.12 -23.08
C GLN A 86 -0.23 6.86 -23.80
N ASN A 87 0.04 7.99 -24.48
CA ASN A 87 -0.99 8.87 -25.06
C ASN A 87 -2.08 9.29 -24.05
N LEU A 88 -1.69 9.51 -22.78
CA LEU A 88 -2.57 9.95 -21.71
C LEU A 88 -2.53 11.46 -21.54
N PRO A 89 -3.60 12.08 -21.00
CA PRO A 89 -3.56 13.49 -20.63
C PRO A 89 -2.40 13.79 -19.67
N ALA A 90 -1.76 14.95 -19.82
CA ALA A 90 -0.76 15.45 -18.88
C ALA A 90 -1.40 15.95 -17.58
N ALA A 91 -2.23 15.13 -16.94
CA ALA A 91 -2.94 15.44 -15.73
C ALA A 91 -3.07 14.22 -14.83
N LEU A 92 -2.94 14.41 -13.51
CA LEU A 92 -3.13 13.34 -12.53
C LEU A 92 -3.67 13.85 -11.19
N ALA A 93 -4.43 13.00 -10.50
CA ALA A 93 -4.64 13.11 -9.06
C ALA A 93 -3.50 12.41 -8.32
N TYR A 94 -3.05 12.93 -7.18
CA TYR A 94 -1.99 12.28 -6.41
C TYR A 94 -2.24 12.29 -4.91
N ALA A 95 -1.73 11.27 -4.23
CA ALA A 95 -1.82 11.12 -2.79
C ALA A 95 -1.17 12.32 -2.07
N PRO A 96 -1.83 12.94 -1.07
CA PRO A 96 -1.25 14.01 -0.25
C PRO A 96 -0.23 13.46 0.76
N HIS A 97 0.71 12.64 0.28
CA HIS A 97 1.78 12.02 1.05
C HIS A 97 2.98 12.98 1.16
N PRO A 98 3.68 13.08 2.32
CA PRO A 98 4.82 13.99 2.50
C PRO A 98 5.87 13.91 1.39
N ASP A 99 6.22 12.69 0.97
CA ASP A 99 7.16 12.43 -0.14
C ASP A 99 6.78 13.15 -1.44
N PHE A 100 5.49 13.25 -1.78
CA PHE A 100 5.01 13.89 -3.01
C PHE A 100 4.77 15.39 -2.85
N LEU A 101 4.39 15.81 -1.64
CA LEU A 101 4.23 17.23 -1.29
C LEU A 101 5.58 17.97 -1.30
N ALA A 102 6.68 17.25 -1.05
CA ALA A 102 8.04 17.79 -1.08
C ALA A 102 8.66 17.85 -2.50
N LEU A 103 8.00 17.32 -3.53
CA LEU A 103 8.53 17.33 -4.90
C LEU A 103 8.42 18.71 -5.54
N ASP A 104 9.46 19.09 -6.29
CA ASP A 104 9.42 20.26 -7.16
C ASP A 104 8.71 19.93 -8.48
N TRP A 105 7.39 20.10 -8.48
CA TRP A 105 6.54 19.90 -9.65
C TRP A 105 6.77 20.94 -10.76
N SER A 106 7.47 22.05 -10.50
CA SER A 106 7.76 23.07 -11.53
C SER A 106 8.70 22.55 -12.63
N THR A 107 9.44 21.47 -12.35
CA THR A 107 10.29 20.75 -13.31
C THR A 107 9.50 20.04 -14.42
N ALA A 108 8.19 19.86 -14.25
CA ALA A 108 7.28 19.29 -15.24
C ALA A 108 6.06 20.21 -15.45
N PRO A 109 6.25 21.42 -16.04
CA PRO A 109 5.25 22.49 -16.03
C PRO A 109 3.98 22.17 -16.83
N MET A 110 4.03 21.17 -17.71
CA MET A 110 2.87 20.71 -18.48
C MET A 110 1.94 19.79 -17.68
N LEU A 111 2.38 19.29 -16.52
CA LEU A 111 1.56 18.41 -15.68
C LEU A 111 0.55 19.23 -14.86
N ARG A 112 -0.73 19.00 -15.11
CA ARG A 112 -1.81 19.48 -14.23
C ARG A 112 -2.01 18.48 -13.09
N ILE A 113 -1.51 18.83 -11.91
CA ILE A 113 -1.58 17.98 -10.72
C ILE A 113 -2.66 18.43 -9.74
N ARG A 114 -3.29 17.47 -9.06
CA ARG A 114 -4.23 17.74 -7.96
C ARG A 114 -3.97 16.79 -6.80
N ALA A 115 -3.61 17.33 -5.63
CA ALA A 115 -3.46 16.53 -4.42
C ALA A 115 -4.84 16.10 -3.90
N GLY A 116 -4.95 14.87 -3.38
CA GLY A 116 -6.15 14.37 -2.70
C GLY A 116 -6.69 13.08 -3.32
N GLU A 117 -8.00 12.90 -3.22
CA GLU A 117 -8.72 11.73 -3.71
C GLU A 117 -8.84 11.74 -5.25
N ALA A 118 -8.87 10.55 -5.86
CA ALA A 118 -9.30 10.43 -7.26
C ALA A 118 -10.82 10.58 -7.35
N ILE A 119 -11.28 11.17 -8.44
CA ILE A 119 -12.67 11.30 -8.85
C ILE A 119 -12.89 10.59 -10.20
N GLY A 120 -14.15 10.35 -10.57
CA GLY A 120 -14.47 9.58 -11.78
C GLY A 120 -14.00 10.16 -13.11
N SER A 121 -13.58 11.43 -13.15
CA SER A 121 -13.00 12.05 -14.34
C SER A 121 -11.47 12.00 -14.41
N ASP A 122 -10.79 11.49 -13.36
CA ASP A 122 -9.34 11.31 -13.40
C ASP A 122 -8.99 10.04 -14.17
N MET A 123 -8.18 10.18 -15.23
CA MET A 123 -7.65 9.05 -15.98
C MET A 123 -6.39 8.45 -15.36
N VAL A 124 -5.73 9.20 -14.47
CA VAL A 124 -4.43 8.85 -13.89
C VAL A 124 -4.41 9.25 -12.43
N ALA A 125 -3.98 8.31 -11.58
CA ALA A 125 -3.73 8.54 -10.16
C ALA A 125 -2.30 8.13 -9.79
N LEU A 126 -1.69 8.85 -8.85
CA LEU A 126 -0.39 8.54 -8.27
C LEU A 126 -0.55 8.26 -6.77
N GLN A 127 -0.10 7.08 -6.34
CA GLN A 127 -0.14 6.62 -4.95
C GLN A 127 1.26 6.20 -4.49
N ARG A 128 1.56 6.39 -3.19
CA ARG A 128 2.78 5.87 -2.57
C ARG A 128 2.57 4.42 -2.12
N GLY A 129 3.38 3.51 -2.65
CA GLY A 129 3.39 2.11 -2.21
C GLY A 129 4.08 1.92 -0.86
N PHE A 130 3.44 1.35 0.16
CA PHE A 130 4.11 1.06 1.43
C PHE A 130 5.20 0.00 1.27
N ALA A 131 4.87 -1.08 0.56
CA ALA A 131 5.80 -2.17 0.28
C ALA A 131 5.44 -2.90 -1.03
N GLY A 132 6.44 -3.52 -1.65
CA GLY A 132 6.27 -4.51 -2.71
C GLY A 132 6.62 -5.91 -2.18
N ILE A 133 5.72 -6.87 -2.35
CA ILE A 133 5.89 -8.26 -1.93
C ILE A 133 6.43 -9.05 -3.12
N ALA A 134 7.75 -9.25 -3.12
CA ALA A 134 8.46 -9.85 -4.25
C ALA A 134 7.99 -11.27 -4.61
N GLU A 135 7.60 -12.06 -3.62
CA GLU A 135 7.20 -13.46 -3.84
C GLU A 135 5.89 -13.64 -4.60
N THR A 136 5.04 -12.62 -4.67
CA THR A 136 3.74 -12.66 -5.33
C THR A 136 3.51 -11.53 -6.33
N GLY A 137 4.40 -10.53 -6.39
CA GLY A 137 4.18 -9.32 -7.19
C GLY A 137 3.17 -8.36 -6.61
N THR A 138 2.89 -8.42 -5.31
CA THR A 138 1.80 -7.64 -4.70
C THR A 138 2.29 -6.26 -4.24
N LEU A 139 1.51 -5.22 -4.49
CA LEU A 139 1.69 -3.90 -3.87
C LEU A 139 0.84 -3.80 -2.60
N MET A 140 1.44 -3.39 -1.49
CA MET A 140 0.73 -3.06 -0.26
C MET A 140 0.48 -1.56 -0.21
N LEU A 141 -0.81 -1.19 -0.17
CA LEU A 141 -1.30 0.19 -0.26
C LEU A 141 -2.23 0.47 0.93
N PRO A 142 -1.68 0.81 2.11
CA PRO A 142 -2.49 1.15 3.29
C PRO A 142 -3.33 2.39 2.99
N SER A 143 -4.63 2.31 3.26
CA SER A 143 -5.53 3.46 3.14
C SER A 143 -5.34 4.39 4.33
N GLY A 144 -5.28 5.70 4.07
CA GLY A 144 -5.23 6.72 5.10
C GLY A 144 -5.41 8.13 4.51
N PRO A 145 -5.42 9.17 5.36
CA PRO A 145 -5.59 10.55 4.89
C PRO A 145 -4.52 11.00 3.89
N ALA A 146 -3.28 10.51 4.07
CA ALA A 146 -2.15 10.77 3.18
C ALA A 146 -2.08 9.83 1.97
N THR A 147 -2.84 8.72 1.97
CA THR A 147 -2.88 7.69 0.93
C THR A 147 -4.31 7.19 0.70
N PRO A 148 -5.21 8.03 0.14
CA PRO A 148 -6.60 7.65 -0.06
C PRO A 148 -6.76 6.43 -0.97
N THR A 149 -7.63 5.48 -0.59
CA THR A 149 -7.84 4.27 -1.40
C THR A 149 -8.47 4.56 -2.76
N THR A 150 -9.15 5.71 -2.91
CA THR A 150 -9.79 6.13 -4.16
C THR A 150 -8.82 6.25 -5.33
N LEU A 151 -7.54 6.56 -5.05
CA LEU A 151 -6.46 6.60 -6.05
C LEU A 151 -6.11 5.22 -6.63
N ASN A 152 -6.51 4.13 -5.97
CA ASN A 152 -6.29 2.77 -6.47
C ASN A 152 -7.56 2.17 -7.08
N LEU A 153 -8.72 2.50 -6.50
CA LEU A 153 -10.02 1.95 -6.85
C LEU A 153 -11.07 3.05 -6.73
N LEU A 154 -11.70 3.40 -7.86
CA LEU A 154 -12.84 4.32 -7.85
C LEU A 154 -14.05 3.64 -7.21
N ALA A 155 -14.82 4.42 -6.45
CA ALA A 155 -16.07 3.99 -5.84
C ALA A 155 -17.23 4.04 -6.84
#